data_AF-A0A7J4S8P2-F1
#
_entry.id   AF-A0A7J4S8P2-F1
#
_cell.length_a   1.000
_cell.length_b   1.000
_cell.length_c   1.000
_cell.angle_alpha   90.00
_cell.angle_beta   90.00
_cell.angle_gamma   90.00
#
_symmetry.space_group_name_H-M   'P 1'
#
loop_
_entity.id
_entity.type
_entity.pdbx_description
1 polymer ?
#
loop_
_entity_poly.entity_id
_entity_poly.type
_entity_poly.pdbx_seq_one_letter_code
_entity_poly.pdbx_strand_id
1 'polypeptide(L)'
;MEEEDRGRRSADVKFETIRAEKINFGRNNFLEIARKRATTAEGTNEFISVSRGYYLPDKTERFKRSLTIPDDPEIRTFVADKIKSL
;
A
#
# COMPACT_ATOMS: atom_id res chain seq x y z
N MET A 1 -3.22 -34.89 15.66
CA MET A 1 -4.33 -34.47 14.78
C MET A 1 -4.55 -33.01 15.07
N GLU A 2 -4.67 -32.17 14.03
CA GLU A 2 -4.79 -30.68 14.08
C GLU A 2 -3.49 -29.86 14.00
N GLU A 3 -2.65 -30.13 13.00
CA GLU A 3 -1.77 -29.09 12.41
C GLU A 3 -1.87 -29.06 10.87
N GLU A 4 -3.05 -29.42 10.34
CA GLU A 4 -3.33 -29.40 8.90
C GLU A 4 -4.33 -28.29 8.58
N ASP A 5 -3.90 -27.03 8.43
CA ASP A 5 -4.56 -26.11 7.47
C ASP A 5 -3.83 -24.79 7.12
N ARG A 6 -2.52 -24.61 7.39
CA ARG A 6 -1.82 -23.38 6.92
C ARG A 6 -1.32 -23.44 5.48
N GLY A 7 -1.80 -24.42 4.70
CA GLY A 7 -1.35 -24.69 3.34
C GLY A 7 -2.41 -24.55 2.25
N ARG A 8 -3.62 -24.05 2.54
CA ARG A 8 -4.67 -23.94 1.50
C ARG A 8 -4.62 -22.61 0.76
N ARG A 9 -4.10 -22.73 -0.47
CA ARG A 9 -4.30 -21.88 -1.67
C ARG A 9 -3.27 -20.77 -1.88
N SER A 10 -2.06 -21.18 -2.26
CA SER A 10 -1.33 -20.51 -3.34
C SER A 10 -2.09 -20.69 -4.65
N ALA A 11 -3.32 -20.19 -4.74
CA ALA A 11 -3.80 -19.78 -6.06
C ALA A 11 -2.87 -18.63 -6.45
N ASP A 12 -2.27 -18.66 -7.64
CA ASP A 12 -1.32 -17.64 -8.09
C ASP A 12 -1.99 -16.26 -8.08
N VAL A 13 -1.88 -15.54 -6.96
CA VAL A 13 -2.43 -14.18 -6.82
C VAL A 13 -1.42 -13.23 -7.44
N LYS A 14 -1.79 -12.65 -8.58
CA LYS A 14 -0.99 -11.60 -9.24
C LYS A 14 -1.47 -10.25 -8.77
N PHE A 15 -0.56 -9.48 -8.18
CA PHE A 15 -0.82 -8.10 -7.78
C PHE A 15 -0.31 -7.14 -8.85
N GLU A 16 -1.16 -6.22 -9.28
CA GLU A 16 -0.85 -5.16 -10.23
C GLU A 16 -1.16 -3.81 -9.59
N THR A 17 -0.28 -2.81 -9.77
CA THR A 17 -0.56 -1.43 -9.36
C THR A 17 -1.14 -0.67 -10.54
N ILE A 18 -2.39 -0.25 -10.44
CA ILE A 18 -3.09 0.52 -11.49
C ILE A 18 -2.66 1.99 -11.42
N ARG A 19 -2.65 2.56 -10.22
CA ARG A 19 -2.26 3.95 -9.97
C ARG A 19 -1.67 4.07 -8.58
N ALA A 20 -0.67 4.93 -8.43
CA ALA A 20 -0.10 5.29 -7.14
C ALA A 20 0.15 6.79 -7.07
N GLU A 21 -0.15 7.38 -5.91
CA GLU A 21 0.06 8.79 -5.60
C GLU A 21 0.88 8.86 -4.31
N LYS A 22 1.84 9.78 -4.27
CA LYS A 22 2.76 9.93 -3.13
C LYS A 22 2.79 11.35 -2.61
N ILE A 23 2.91 11.48 -1.29
CA ILE A 23 3.24 12.74 -0.61
C ILE A 23 4.43 12.54 0.30
N ASN A 24 5.39 13.45 0.22
CA ASN A 24 6.58 13.45 1.07
C ASN A 24 6.31 14.22 2.36
N PHE A 25 6.95 13.80 3.45
CA PHE A 25 6.86 14.51 4.72
C PHE A 25 8.07 14.29 5.61
N GLY A 26 8.27 15.22 6.54
CA GLY A 26 9.46 15.24 7.39
C GLY A 26 10.74 15.27 6.55
N ARG A 27 11.79 14.58 7.02
CA ARG A 27 13.11 14.63 6.37
C ARG A 27 13.23 13.74 5.13
N ASN A 28 12.67 12.53 5.18
CA ASN A 28 12.85 11.53 4.13
C ASN A 28 11.72 10.50 4.07
N ASN A 29 10.55 10.79 4.66
CA ASN A 29 9.43 9.86 4.67
C ASN A 29 8.45 10.21 3.56
N PHE A 30 7.63 9.22 3.17
CA PHE A 30 6.52 9.42 2.26
C PHE A 30 5.33 8.54 2.66
N LEU A 31 4.13 8.97 2.27
CA LEU A 31 2.94 8.13 2.22
C LEU A 31 2.60 7.87 0.76
N GLU A 32 2.25 6.62 0.46
CA GLU A 32 1.78 6.18 -0.85
C GLU A 32 0.34 5.67 -0.72
N ILE A 33 -0.55 6.18 -1.57
CA ILE A 33 -1.90 5.67 -1.75
C ILE A 33 -1.99 5.10 -3.16
N ALA A 34 -2.22 3.79 -3.27
CA ALA A 34 -2.19 3.09 -4.55
C ALA A 34 -3.44 2.23 -4.76
N ARG A 35 -4.08 2.36 -5.92
CA ARG A 35 -5.12 1.42 -6.37
C ARG A 35 -4.43 0.23 -7.02
N LYS A 36 -4.65 -0.95 -6.44
CA LYS A 36 -4.05 -2.22 -6.86
C LYS A 36 -5.13 -3.21 -7.25
N ARG A 37 -4.81 -4.13 -8.15
CA ARG A 37 -5.64 -5.25 -8.56
C ARG A 37 -5.00 -6.55 -8.11
N ALA A 38 -5.77 -7.42 -7.49
CA ALA A 38 -5.43 -8.81 -7.25
C ALA A 38 -6.18 -9.67 -8.28
N THR A 39 -5.44 -10.45 -9.06
CA THR A 39 -5.99 -11.39 -10.03
C THR A 39 -5.71 -12.81 -9.56
N THR A 40 -6.77 -13.62 -9.47
CA THR A 40 -6.71 -15.05 -9.15
C THR A 40 -7.38 -15.84 -10.26
N ALA A 41 -7.31 -17.18 -10.20
CA ALA A 41 -8.04 -18.04 -11.14
C ALA A 41 -9.57 -17.87 -11.08
N GLU A 42 -10.11 -17.43 -9.93
CA GLU A 42 -11.54 -17.30 -9.68
C GLU A 42 -12.08 -15.89 -9.99
N GLY A 43 -11.19 -14.91 -10.21
CA GLY A 43 -11.60 -13.55 -10.54
C GLY A 43 -10.58 -12.47 -10.19
N THR A 44 -10.96 -11.22 -10.43
CA THR A 44 -10.18 -10.03 -10.16
C THR A 44 -10.88 -9.16 -9.11
N ASN A 45 -10.09 -8.56 -8.22
CA ASN A 45 -10.58 -7.58 -7.25
C ASN A 45 -9.63 -6.39 -7.16
N GLU A 46 -10.18 -5.19 -6.98
CA GLU A 46 -9.39 -3.96 -6.82
C GLU A 46 -9.49 -3.44 -5.39
N PHE A 47 -8.39 -2.89 -4.88
CA PHE A 47 -8.30 -2.40 -3.51
C PHE A 47 -7.35 -1.21 -3.42
N ILE A 48 -7.56 -0.37 -2.40
CA ILE A 48 -6.66 0.74 -2.08
C ILE A 48 -5.62 0.25 -1.06
N SER A 49 -4.36 0.38 -1.44
CA SER A 49 -3.19 0.10 -0.62
C SER A 49 -2.66 1.42 -0.07
N VAL A 50 -2.65 1.56 1.25
CA VAL A 50 -2.10 2.72 1.96
C VAL A 50 -0.81 2.29 2.64
N SER A 51 0.32 2.87 2.23
CA SER A 51 1.63 2.46 2.69
C SER A 51 2.45 3.66 3.15
N ARG A 52 3.33 3.44 4.12
CA ARG A 52 4.34 4.43 4.54
C ARG A 52 5.72 3.93 4.15
N GLY A 53 6.55 4.81 3.61
CA GLY A 53 7.93 4.50 3.30
C GLY A 53 8.88 5.64 3.63
N TYR A 54 10.15 5.41 3.32
CA TYR A 54 11.21 6.39 3.44
C TYR A 54 12.28 6.19 2.37
N TYR A 55 12.98 7.27 2.05
CA TYR A 55 14.09 7.28 1.11
C TYR A 55 15.41 7.04 1.83
N LEU A 56 16.26 6.18 1.26
CA LEU A 56 17.65 6.02 1.62
C LEU A 56 18.52 7.15 1.00
N PRO A 57 19.78 7.31 1.42
CA PRO A 57 20.68 8.33 0.86
C PRO A 57 20.87 8.22 -0.67
N ASP A 58 20.78 7.00 -1.21
CA ASP A 58 20.84 6.69 -2.64
C ASP A 58 19.49 6.92 -3.37
N LYS A 59 18.50 7.51 -2.69
CA LYS A 59 17.12 7.74 -3.17
C LYS A 59 16.28 6.49 -3.40
N THR A 60 16.77 5.31 -3.04
CA THR A 60 15.95 4.09 -3.08
C THR A 60 14.86 4.13 -2.01
N GLU A 61 13.72 3.49 -2.29
CA GLU A 61 12.56 3.47 -1.41
C GLU A 61 12.53 2.22 -0.54
N ARG A 62 12.21 2.40 0.73
CA ARG A 62 11.87 1.30 1.65
C ARG A 62 10.53 1.54 2.31
N PHE A 63 9.70 0.50 2.33
CA PHE A 63 8.40 0.53 2.99
C PHE A 63 8.51 0.09 4.45
N LYS A 64 7.79 0.80 5.33
CA LYS A 64 7.66 0.45 6.75
C LYS A 64 6.49 -0.50 6.91
N ARG A 65 6.61 -1.43 7.87
CA ARG A 65 5.51 -2.34 8.25
C ARG A 65 4.33 -1.63 8.91
N SER A 66 4.59 -0.52 9.60
CA SER A 66 3.56 0.27 10.26
C SER A 66 3.14 1.49 9.44
N LEU A 67 1.84 1.69 9.36
CA LEU A 67 1.21 2.90 8.86
C LEU A 67 1.03 3.89 10.01
N THR A 68 1.54 5.10 9.84
CA THR A 68 1.30 6.22 10.75
C THR A 68 1.18 7.46 9.90
N ILE A 69 0.10 8.22 10.09
CA ILE A 69 -0.18 9.45 9.37
C ILE A 69 0.13 10.60 10.35
N PRO A 70 1.04 11.53 10.01
CA PRO A 70 1.28 12.71 10.83
C PRO A 70 0.01 13.56 10.98
N ASP A 71 -0.10 14.27 12.11
CA ASP A 71 -1.17 15.25 12.32
C ASP A 71 -0.84 16.58 11.61
N ASP A 72 -0.70 16.49 10.29
CA ASP A 72 -0.47 17.62 9.40
C ASP A 72 -1.70 17.78 8.49
N PRO A 73 -2.33 18.98 8.42
CA PRO A 73 -3.54 19.18 7.65
C PRO A 73 -3.43 18.81 6.17
N GLU A 74 -2.29 19.10 5.52
CA GLU A 74 -2.06 18.81 4.11
C GLU A 74 -1.95 17.29 3.90
N ILE A 75 -1.19 16.61 4.76
CA ILE A 75 -1.04 15.16 4.68
C ILE A 75 -2.36 14.44 4.94
N ARG A 76 -3.12 14.86 5.96
CA ARG A 76 -4.43 14.27 6.26
C ARG A 76 -5.40 14.44 5.10
N THR A 77 -5.41 15.62 4.49
CA THR A 77 -6.28 15.95 3.35
C THR A 77 -5.88 15.10 2.14
N PHE A 78 -4.59 15.03 1.82
CA PHE A 78 -4.08 14.17 0.75
C PHE A 78 -4.52 12.72 0.93
N VAL A 79 -4.33 12.13 2.12
CA VAL A 79 -4.71 10.74 2.36
C VAL A 79 -6.23 10.54 2.23
N ALA A 80 -7.03 11.42 2.85
CA ALA A 80 -8.49 11.31 2.82
C ALA A 80 -9.05 11.45 1.40
N ASP A 81 -8.56 12.41 0.63
CA ASP A 81 -9.04 12.68 -0.73
C ASP A 81 -8.62 11.56 -1.68
N LYS A 82 -7.38 11.07 -1.58
CA LYS A 82 -6.91 9.96 -2.42
C LYS A 82 -7.62 8.65 -2.11
N ILE A 83 -7.96 8.36 -0.85
CA ILE A 83 -8.78 7.18 -0.51
C ILE A 83 -10.18 7.27 -1.12
N LYS A 84 -10.78 8.46 -1.21
CA LYS A 84 -12.13 8.64 -1.77
C LYS A 84 -12.18 8.68 -3.30
N SER A 85 -11.10 9.13 -3.94
CA SER A 85 -11.08 9.45 -5.38
C SER A 85 -10.36 8.42 -6.25
N LEU A 86 -9.53 7.56 -5.65
CA LEU A 86 -8.90 6.45 -6.35
C LEU A 86 -9.86 5.29 -6.48
#